data_AF-S0GEG5-F1
#
_entry.id   AF-S0GEG5-F1
#
_cell.length_a   1.000
_cell.length_b   1.000
_cell.length_c   1.000
_cell.angle_alpha   90.00
_cell.angle_beta   90.00
_cell.angle_gamma   90.00
#
_symmetry.space_group_name_H-M   'P 1'
#
loop_
_entity.id
_entity.type
_entity.pdbx_description
1 polymer ?
#
loop_
_entity_poly.entity_id
_entity_poly.type
_entity_poly.pdbx_seq_one_letter_code
_entity_poly.pdbx_strand_id
1 'polypeptide(L)'
;MKVIKHLTLFLLLTVTVNAQNIMTSSPYSMFGIGEIVTGLYGSNSAMGGVSTGMRSTWLLNTENPAGLTGLDTLRLFAETSAFMKSESYQSKNGNSNAFTGNMSAFTLAGRIMPHWYMAAGLTPYSSVGYYFQSTEPLEGSPGSYYTSTFEGYGGLSKVYLTNAFMLGKNLSAGVNVSYIFGNTKLTESQSSISVENRMYTHAFYADFGLQYHRQIGKETAFTIGAVYGYKQRLSIENSIAIVYSSSETEESKRNTTQYLPQFAGIGGSLTYKKCTYALDYDFHQYSSLSSGDSRVKFRDSHKLRLGFDYSPNGYSSSSFWKRSSYKAGVNLSTPYLQINGQKGYAYRFSAGMGLPVTNGRINVALYYDKTQLNNDVYGQSTFGMTVTYTLSELFYKLKL
;
A
#
# COMPACT_ATOMS: atom_id res chain seq x y z
N MET A 1 17.80 25.57 -19.12
CA MET A 1 17.20 24.57 -20.03
C MET A 1 18.14 23.42 -20.43
N LYS A 2 19.49 23.58 -20.39
CA LYS A 2 20.43 22.49 -20.74
C LYS A 2 20.55 21.37 -19.68
N VAL A 3 20.40 21.70 -18.39
CA VAL A 3 20.49 20.70 -17.29
C VAL A 3 19.31 19.72 -17.28
N ILE A 4 18.11 20.18 -17.67
CA ILE A 4 16.92 19.32 -17.76
C ILE A 4 17.11 18.26 -18.86
N LYS A 5 17.67 18.64 -20.02
CA LYS A 5 17.94 17.70 -21.12
C LYS A 5 18.94 16.61 -20.74
N HIS A 6 19.90 16.89 -19.87
CA HIS A 6 20.88 15.89 -19.43
C HIS A 6 20.31 14.98 -18.33
N LEU A 7 19.40 15.49 -17.49
CA LEU A 7 18.72 14.67 -16.49
C LEU A 7 17.68 13.71 -17.11
N THR A 8 16.95 14.14 -18.15
CA THR A 8 16.08 13.24 -18.92
C THR A 8 16.85 12.23 -19.75
N LEU A 9 18.05 12.57 -20.24
CA LEU A 9 18.88 11.64 -21.01
C LEU A 9 19.55 10.58 -20.12
N PHE A 10 19.85 10.90 -18.85
CA PHE A 10 20.41 9.92 -17.90
C PHE A 10 19.35 8.94 -17.35
N LEU A 11 18.07 9.32 -17.40
CA LEU A 11 16.95 8.45 -17.01
C LEU A 11 16.54 7.45 -18.12
N LEU A 12 17.11 7.59 -19.32
CA LEU A 12 16.82 6.78 -20.51
C LEU A 12 17.90 5.72 -20.79
N LEU A 13 18.86 5.51 -19.88
CA LEU A 13 19.71 4.32 -19.90
C LEU A 13 18.83 3.09 -19.65
N THR A 14 18.57 2.39 -20.74
CA THR A 14 17.82 1.15 -20.89
C THR A 14 18.27 0.10 -19.89
N VAL A 15 17.60 0.04 -18.73
CA VAL A 15 17.50 -1.21 -18.00
C VAL A 15 16.49 -2.03 -18.77
N THR A 16 16.92 -3.13 -19.39
CA THR A 16 16.04 -4.20 -19.83
C THR A 16 15.44 -4.85 -18.58
N VAL A 17 14.48 -4.17 -17.95
CA VAL A 17 13.70 -4.75 -16.87
C VAL A 17 12.80 -5.77 -17.54
N ASN A 18 13.07 -7.05 -17.28
CA ASN A 18 12.05 -8.09 -17.39
C ASN A 18 10.95 -7.71 -16.38
N ALA A 19 10.02 -6.85 -16.79
CA ALA A 19 8.93 -6.40 -15.96
C ALA A 19 7.93 -7.56 -15.85
N GLN A 20 8.24 -8.54 -15.01
CA GLN A 20 7.20 -9.40 -14.48
C GLN A 20 6.33 -8.49 -13.60
N ASN A 21 5.02 -8.47 -13.86
CA ASN A 21 4.03 -7.74 -13.05
C ASN A 21 3.90 -8.39 -11.67
N ILE A 22 4.97 -8.33 -10.90
CA ILE A 22 5.11 -8.97 -9.61
C ILE A 22 5.08 -7.86 -8.57
N MET A 23 4.03 -7.88 -7.76
CA MET A 23 3.79 -6.94 -6.68
C MET A 23 4.55 -7.35 -5.39
N THR A 24 4.86 -8.65 -5.24
CA THR A 24 5.70 -9.20 -4.15
C THR A 24 6.39 -10.49 -4.57
N SER A 25 7.52 -10.83 -3.95
CA SER A 25 8.17 -12.14 -4.09
C SER A 25 8.33 -12.86 -2.75
N SER A 26 7.49 -12.51 -1.76
CA SER A 26 7.55 -13.06 -0.41
C SER A 26 6.91 -14.45 -0.35
N PRO A 27 7.62 -15.51 0.08
CA PRO A 27 7.02 -16.82 0.34
C PRO A 27 5.83 -16.74 1.30
N TYR A 28 5.83 -15.78 2.22
CA TYR A 28 4.75 -15.60 3.19
C TYR A 28 3.48 -14.98 2.61
N SER A 29 3.52 -14.50 1.38
CA SER A 29 2.33 -14.08 0.65
C SER A 29 1.39 -15.25 0.30
N MET A 30 1.82 -16.51 0.51
CA MET A 30 0.94 -17.68 0.38
C MET A 30 -0.15 -17.75 1.46
N PHE A 31 0.00 -17.05 2.58
CA PHE A 31 -0.90 -17.16 3.72
C PHE A 31 -1.99 -16.09 3.73
N GLY A 32 -3.18 -16.46 4.21
CA GLY A 32 -4.31 -15.54 4.37
C GLY A 32 -4.83 -15.03 3.03
N ILE A 33 -4.75 -13.71 2.82
CA ILE A 33 -5.20 -13.03 1.58
C ILE A 33 -4.03 -12.43 0.79
N GLY A 34 -2.79 -12.83 1.10
CA GLY A 34 -1.58 -12.26 0.52
C GLY A 34 -0.89 -11.23 1.41
N GLU A 35 0.24 -10.73 0.92
CA GLU A 35 0.96 -9.62 1.55
C GLU A 35 0.18 -8.33 1.33
N ILE A 36 -0.15 -7.66 2.44
CA ILE A 36 -0.94 -6.43 2.41
C ILE A 36 -0.07 -5.27 1.96
N VAL A 37 -0.50 -4.60 0.91
CA VAL A 37 0.22 -3.46 0.34
C VAL A 37 -0.08 -2.22 1.18
N THR A 38 0.95 -1.64 1.83
CA THR A 38 0.75 -0.42 2.64
C THR A 38 1.80 0.65 2.38
N GLY A 39 1.33 1.89 2.22
CA GLY A 39 2.17 3.09 2.17
C GLY A 39 3.11 3.19 0.96
N LEU A 40 2.74 2.58 -0.17
CA LEU A 40 3.53 2.58 -1.42
C LEU A 40 3.04 3.61 -2.45
N TYR A 41 2.23 4.58 -2.07
CA TYR A 41 1.69 5.59 -2.98
C TYR A 41 1.47 6.93 -2.28
N GLY A 42 1.24 7.96 -3.10
CA GLY A 42 0.96 9.31 -2.63
C GLY A 42 2.17 10.06 -2.08
N SER A 43 1.98 11.37 -1.86
CA SER A 43 3.00 12.26 -1.30
C SER A 43 3.45 11.86 0.13
N ASN A 44 2.58 11.16 0.86
CA ASN A 44 2.82 10.75 2.24
C ASN A 44 3.73 9.52 2.38
N SER A 45 4.01 8.80 1.28
CA SER A 45 4.98 7.70 1.27
C SER A 45 6.38 8.10 1.75
N ALA A 46 6.79 9.36 1.50
CA ALA A 46 8.05 9.93 2.00
C ALA A 46 8.03 10.28 3.50
N MET A 47 6.86 10.28 4.13
CA MET A 47 6.62 10.73 5.51
C MET A 47 6.24 9.57 6.43
N GLY A 48 6.77 8.37 6.19
CA GLY A 48 6.46 7.16 6.95
C GLY A 48 5.04 6.64 6.70
N GLY A 49 4.31 7.21 5.73
CA GLY A 49 2.93 6.86 5.44
C GLY A 49 1.90 7.49 6.39
N VAL A 50 2.26 8.55 7.11
CA VAL A 50 1.26 9.34 7.88
C VAL A 50 0.18 9.88 6.93
N SER A 51 -1.08 9.72 7.29
CA SER A 51 -2.24 10.05 6.48
C SER A 51 -3.45 10.45 7.31
N THR A 52 -3.65 9.89 8.51
CA THR A 52 -4.89 10.08 9.29
C THR A 52 -5.13 11.55 9.62
N GLY A 53 -4.11 12.25 10.12
CA GLY A 53 -4.17 13.69 10.41
C GLY A 53 -3.78 14.62 9.26
N MET A 54 -3.45 14.11 8.07
CA MET A 54 -2.87 14.91 7.00
C MET A 54 -3.92 15.63 6.16
N ARG A 55 -3.67 16.92 5.88
CA ARG A 55 -4.53 17.78 5.06
C ARG A 55 -3.70 18.81 4.30
N SER A 56 -3.92 18.96 3.00
CA SER A 56 -3.29 20.00 2.18
C SER A 56 -4.07 20.22 0.88
N THR A 57 -3.93 21.40 0.28
CA THR A 57 -4.60 21.75 -0.98
C THR A 57 -4.09 20.97 -2.20
N TRP A 58 -2.93 20.35 -2.07
CA TRP A 58 -2.26 19.54 -3.10
C TRP A 58 -2.05 18.09 -2.69
N LEU A 59 -2.71 17.65 -1.61
CA LEU A 59 -2.58 16.28 -1.10
C LEU A 59 -3.88 15.53 -1.34
N LEU A 60 -3.82 14.55 -2.24
CA LEU A 60 -4.88 13.57 -2.40
C LEU A 60 -4.70 12.50 -1.31
N ASN A 61 -5.60 12.53 -0.32
CA ASN A 61 -5.55 11.62 0.81
C ASN A 61 -6.87 10.84 0.90
N THR A 62 -6.86 9.62 0.37
CA THR A 62 -8.00 8.69 0.41
C THR A 62 -7.94 7.72 1.58
N GLU A 63 -6.80 7.66 2.30
CA GLU A 63 -6.67 6.86 3.53
C GLU A 63 -7.55 7.42 4.66
N ASN A 64 -7.67 8.75 4.75
CA ASN A 64 -8.73 9.39 5.53
C ASN A 64 -9.67 10.14 4.56
N PRO A 65 -10.87 9.60 4.27
CA PRO A 65 -11.76 10.19 3.27
C PRO A 65 -12.14 11.64 3.59
N ALA A 66 -12.23 12.03 4.88
CA ALA A 66 -12.50 13.40 5.27
C ALA A 66 -11.40 14.40 4.86
N GLY A 67 -10.17 13.92 4.66
CA GLY A 67 -9.01 14.71 4.23
C GLY A 67 -9.18 15.34 2.85
N LEU A 68 -10.00 14.75 1.96
CA LEU A 68 -10.27 15.26 0.62
C LEU A 68 -10.90 16.66 0.61
N THR A 69 -11.61 17.04 1.67
CA THR A 69 -12.16 18.40 1.80
C THR A 69 -11.10 19.49 1.89
N GLY A 70 -9.83 19.13 2.04
CA GLY A 70 -8.69 20.04 1.99
C GLY A 70 -8.24 20.43 0.59
N LEU A 71 -8.70 19.73 -0.45
CA LEU A 71 -8.29 19.95 -1.84
C LEU A 71 -8.68 21.35 -2.35
N ASP A 72 -7.90 21.84 -3.31
CA ASP A 72 -8.23 23.09 -4.03
C ASP A 72 -9.62 22.99 -4.67
N THR A 73 -10.42 24.02 -4.44
CA THR A 73 -11.82 24.09 -4.85
C THR A 73 -12.05 24.20 -6.36
N LEU A 74 -11.03 24.60 -7.14
CA LEU A 74 -11.15 24.93 -8.56
C LEU A 74 -10.36 23.97 -9.46
N ARG A 75 -9.87 22.85 -8.90
CA ARG A 75 -8.99 21.93 -9.62
C ARG A 75 -9.53 20.50 -9.57
N LEU A 76 -9.39 19.82 -10.70
CA LEU A 76 -9.39 18.36 -10.75
C LEU A 76 -7.96 17.86 -10.56
N PHE A 77 -7.82 16.81 -9.78
CA PHE A 77 -6.56 16.15 -9.51
C PHE A 77 -6.58 14.76 -10.13
N ALA A 78 -5.48 14.39 -10.77
CA ALA A 78 -5.20 13.02 -11.19
C ALA A 78 -3.86 12.60 -10.61
N GLU A 79 -3.85 11.51 -9.85
CA GLU A 79 -2.66 10.97 -9.20
C GLU A 79 -2.40 9.55 -9.71
N THR A 80 -1.17 9.30 -10.13
CA THR A 80 -0.68 7.96 -10.46
C THR A 80 0.60 7.68 -9.71
N SER A 81 0.71 6.49 -9.14
CA SER A 81 1.87 6.07 -8.35
C SER A 81 2.41 4.75 -8.88
N ALA A 82 3.73 4.63 -8.86
CA ALA A 82 4.44 3.40 -9.12
C ALA A 82 5.56 3.21 -8.10
N PHE A 83 5.96 1.98 -7.88
CA PHE A 83 7.06 1.64 -6.99
C PHE A 83 8.01 0.65 -7.63
N MET A 84 9.23 0.62 -7.10
CA MET A 84 10.21 -0.42 -7.31
C MET A 84 10.83 -0.77 -5.95
N LYS A 85 11.06 -2.05 -5.68
CA LYS A 85 11.69 -2.51 -4.44
C LYS A 85 12.62 -3.68 -4.69
N SER A 86 13.69 -3.72 -3.91
CA SER A 86 14.61 -4.83 -3.78
C SER A 86 14.43 -5.41 -2.39
N GLU A 87 14.09 -6.68 -2.33
CA GLU A 87 13.74 -7.42 -1.13
C GLU A 87 14.79 -8.49 -0.88
N SER A 88 15.31 -8.55 0.34
CA SER A 88 16.18 -9.62 0.81
C SER A 88 15.49 -10.34 1.94
N TYR A 89 15.28 -11.64 1.75
CA TYR A 89 14.67 -12.53 2.72
C TYR A 89 15.75 -13.38 3.35
N GLN A 90 15.70 -13.50 4.67
CA GLN A 90 16.55 -14.34 5.47
C GLN A 90 15.68 -15.35 6.22
N SER A 91 16.05 -16.62 6.08
CA SER A 91 15.48 -17.73 6.84
C SER A 91 16.61 -18.59 7.38
N LYS A 92 16.28 -19.52 8.28
CA LYS A 92 17.26 -20.51 8.79
C LYS A 92 17.92 -21.34 7.69
N ASN A 93 17.25 -21.51 6.55
CA ASN A 93 17.67 -22.42 5.48
C ASN A 93 18.28 -21.68 4.28
N GLY A 94 18.47 -20.36 4.36
CA GLY A 94 19.12 -19.58 3.31
C GLY A 94 18.58 -18.16 3.14
N ASN A 95 19.22 -17.44 2.23
CA ASN A 95 18.86 -16.08 1.84
C ASN A 95 18.41 -16.05 0.38
N SER A 96 17.40 -15.24 0.08
CA SER A 96 16.91 -15.02 -1.29
C SER A 96 16.67 -13.53 -1.52
N ASN A 97 17.01 -13.05 -2.72
CA ASN A 97 16.76 -11.68 -3.11
C ASN A 97 15.77 -11.64 -4.25
N ALA A 98 14.90 -10.63 -4.24
CA ALA A 98 13.92 -10.40 -5.30
C ALA A 98 13.84 -8.91 -5.63
N PHE A 99 13.65 -8.60 -6.90
CA PHE A 99 13.37 -7.25 -7.35
C PHE A 99 11.97 -7.20 -7.95
N THR A 100 11.14 -6.29 -7.46
CA THR A 100 9.73 -6.16 -7.87
C THR A 100 9.40 -4.71 -8.16
N GLY A 101 8.41 -4.49 -9.03
CA GLY A 101 7.99 -3.15 -9.41
C GLY A 101 6.66 -3.16 -10.15
N ASN A 102 5.79 -2.21 -9.79
CA ASN A 102 4.46 -2.10 -10.38
C ASN A 102 3.83 -0.73 -10.15
N MET A 103 2.62 -0.52 -10.70
CA MET A 103 1.76 0.60 -10.32
C MET A 103 1.15 0.35 -8.93
N SER A 104 1.18 1.35 -8.06
CA SER A 104 0.65 1.28 -6.69
C SER A 104 -0.65 2.06 -6.48
N ALA A 105 -1.00 3.00 -7.35
CA ALA A 105 -2.28 3.69 -7.26
C ALA A 105 -2.61 4.45 -8.55
N PHE A 106 -3.89 4.59 -8.83
CA PHE A 106 -4.44 5.61 -9.73
C PHE A 106 -5.67 6.22 -9.07
N THR A 107 -5.76 7.56 -9.04
CA THR A 107 -6.87 8.26 -8.39
C THR A 107 -7.22 9.55 -9.12
N LEU A 108 -8.50 9.82 -9.28
CA LEU A 108 -9.06 11.09 -9.74
C LEU A 108 -9.83 11.72 -8.59
N ALA A 109 -9.66 13.01 -8.33
CA ALA A 109 -10.37 13.70 -7.26
C ALA A 109 -10.68 15.15 -7.59
N GLY A 110 -11.73 15.69 -6.97
CA GLY A 110 -12.06 17.10 -7.08
C GLY A 110 -13.26 17.49 -6.24
N ARG A 111 -13.52 18.81 -6.23
CA ARG A 111 -14.73 19.36 -5.63
C ARG A 111 -15.88 19.26 -6.64
N ILE A 112 -16.97 18.60 -6.24
CA ILE A 112 -18.15 18.44 -7.08
C ILE A 112 -19.15 19.57 -6.82
N MET A 113 -19.38 19.90 -5.55
CA MET A 113 -20.27 20.98 -5.12
C MET A 113 -19.66 21.74 -3.92
N PRO A 114 -20.21 22.90 -3.54
CA PRO A 114 -19.83 23.51 -2.29
C PRO A 114 -19.95 22.54 -1.11
N HIS A 115 -18.86 22.39 -0.35
CA HIS A 115 -18.77 21.46 0.78
C HIS A 115 -18.77 19.97 0.44
N TRP A 116 -18.80 19.57 -0.84
CA TRP A 116 -18.76 18.17 -1.27
C TRP A 116 -17.62 17.90 -2.24
N TYR A 117 -16.78 16.95 -1.86
CA TYR A 117 -15.62 16.48 -2.58
C TYR A 117 -15.75 14.99 -2.87
N MET A 118 -15.23 14.57 -4.00
CA MET A 118 -15.29 13.17 -4.42
C MET A 118 -13.94 12.75 -4.99
N ALA A 119 -13.58 11.49 -4.77
CA ALA A 119 -12.46 10.84 -5.42
C ALA A 119 -12.86 9.44 -5.88
N ALA A 120 -12.30 8.99 -7.00
CA ALA A 120 -12.44 7.62 -7.48
C ALA A 120 -11.06 7.09 -7.85
N GLY A 121 -10.76 5.85 -7.47
CA GLY A 121 -9.44 5.29 -7.72
C GLY A 121 -9.39 3.78 -7.73
N LEU A 122 -8.22 3.29 -8.15
CA LEU A 122 -7.84 1.88 -8.21
C LEU A 122 -6.49 1.73 -7.51
N THR A 123 -6.42 0.83 -6.54
CA THR A 123 -5.21 0.51 -5.78
C THR A 123 -5.14 -0.99 -5.54
N PRO A 124 -3.97 -1.64 -5.63
CA PRO A 124 -3.79 -2.99 -5.12
C PRO A 124 -3.99 -2.98 -3.59
N TYR A 125 -4.70 -3.97 -3.08
CA TYR A 125 -4.96 -4.17 -1.65
C TYR A 125 -3.99 -5.19 -1.06
N SER A 126 -3.84 -6.33 -1.73
CA SER A 126 -2.90 -7.39 -1.35
C SER A 126 -2.29 -8.04 -2.59
N SER A 127 -1.15 -8.68 -2.40
CA SER A 127 -0.43 -9.37 -3.46
C SER A 127 -0.04 -10.77 -3.03
N VAL A 128 -0.10 -11.71 -3.98
CA VAL A 128 0.47 -13.05 -3.86
C VAL A 128 1.54 -13.20 -4.93
N GLY A 129 2.73 -13.59 -4.50
CA GLY A 129 3.88 -13.70 -5.37
C GLY A 129 5.00 -14.44 -4.65
N TYR A 130 5.21 -15.70 -5.02
CA TYR A 130 6.30 -16.51 -4.51
C TYR A 130 6.68 -17.61 -5.49
N TYR A 131 7.95 -18.00 -5.44
CA TYR A 131 8.49 -19.14 -6.15
C TYR A 131 9.56 -19.76 -5.27
N PHE A 132 9.39 -21.01 -4.86
CA PHE A 132 10.45 -21.77 -4.18
C PHE A 132 10.33 -23.27 -4.47
N GLN A 133 11.45 -23.95 -4.35
CA GLN A 133 11.55 -25.39 -4.48
C GLN A 133 11.93 -25.98 -3.13
N SER A 134 11.21 -27.03 -2.72
CA SER A 134 11.53 -27.82 -1.54
C SER A 134 11.98 -29.20 -1.98
N THR A 135 13.11 -29.67 -1.46
CA THR A 135 13.62 -31.02 -1.71
C THR A 135 13.50 -31.82 -0.42
N GLU A 136 12.66 -32.85 -0.43
CA GLU A 136 12.40 -33.70 0.73
C GLU A 136 12.89 -35.13 0.47
N PRO A 137 13.39 -35.84 1.50
CA PRO A 137 13.78 -37.23 1.36
C PRO A 137 12.55 -38.09 1.07
N LEU A 138 12.68 -39.01 0.12
CA LEU A 138 11.60 -39.89 -0.29
C LEU A 138 11.39 -40.96 0.79
N GLU A 139 10.23 -40.91 1.45
CA GLU A 139 9.91 -41.81 2.56
C GLU A 139 9.94 -43.27 2.09
N GLY A 140 10.76 -44.11 2.73
CA GLY A 140 10.96 -45.50 2.34
C GLY A 140 12.10 -45.77 1.33
N SER A 141 12.78 -44.75 0.81
CA SER A 141 13.97 -44.91 -0.04
C SER A 141 15.14 -44.04 0.43
N PRO A 142 15.99 -44.54 1.35
CA PRO A 142 17.13 -43.79 1.88
C PRO A 142 18.06 -43.30 0.74
N GLY A 143 18.29 -41.99 0.67
CA GLY A 143 19.15 -41.37 -0.35
C GLY A 143 18.44 -40.94 -1.63
N SER A 144 17.13 -41.20 -1.76
CA SER A 144 16.29 -40.61 -2.82
C SER A 144 15.62 -39.33 -2.31
N TYR A 145 15.51 -38.31 -3.16
CA TYR A 145 14.84 -37.06 -2.85
C TYR A 145 13.80 -36.75 -3.93
N TYR A 146 12.68 -36.13 -3.55
CA TYR A 146 11.77 -35.49 -4.51
C TYR A 146 11.80 -33.99 -4.34
N THR A 147 11.63 -33.27 -5.45
CA THR A 147 11.55 -31.81 -5.47
C THR A 147 10.13 -31.37 -5.77
N SER A 148 9.51 -30.68 -4.83
CA SER A 148 8.23 -30.00 -5.02
C SER A 148 8.47 -28.53 -5.32
N THR A 149 7.81 -28.01 -6.36
CA THR A 149 7.85 -26.59 -6.74
C THR A 149 6.56 -25.93 -6.30
N PHE A 150 6.68 -24.83 -5.57
CA PHE A 150 5.56 -24.04 -5.08
C PHE A 150 5.59 -22.67 -5.73
N GLU A 151 4.50 -22.32 -6.41
CA GLU A 151 4.34 -21.05 -7.09
C GLU A 151 3.01 -20.41 -6.69
N GLY A 152 3.00 -19.09 -6.56
CA GLY A 152 1.76 -18.36 -6.35
C GLY A 152 1.83 -16.99 -6.98
N TYR A 153 0.77 -16.60 -7.67
CA TYR A 153 0.65 -15.31 -8.35
C TYR A 153 -0.75 -14.74 -8.24
N GLY A 154 -0.86 -13.42 -8.26
CA GLY A 154 -2.11 -12.68 -8.26
C GLY A 154 -2.23 -11.75 -7.07
N GLY A 155 -3.45 -11.57 -6.56
CA GLY A 155 -3.72 -10.70 -5.44
C GLY A 155 -5.08 -10.00 -5.56
N LEU A 156 -5.34 -9.08 -4.64
CA LEU A 156 -6.60 -8.34 -4.58
C LEU A 156 -6.38 -6.88 -4.97
N SER A 157 -7.26 -6.37 -5.81
CA SER A 157 -7.37 -4.98 -6.18
C SER A 157 -8.59 -4.34 -5.52
N LYS A 158 -8.50 -3.05 -5.25
CA LYS A 158 -9.54 -2.22 -4.63
C LYS A 158 -9.88 -1.09 -5.58
N VAL A 159 -11.10 -1.10 -6.13
CA VAL A 159 -11.71 0.08 -6.75
C VAL A 159 -12.55 0.77 -5.70
N TYR A 160 -12.47 2.10 -5.63
CA TYR A 160 -13.15 2.84 -4.58
C TYR A 160 -13.72 4.16 -5.08
N LEU A 161 -14.79 4.58 -4.40
CA LEU A 161 -15.43 5.88 -4.54
C LEU A 161 -15.49 6.53 -3.16
N THR A 162 -14.71 7.59 -2.98
CA THR A 162 -14.63 8.37 -1.77
C THR A 162 -15.52 9.60 -1.87
N ASN A 163 -16.37 9.81 -0.87
CA ASN A 163 -17.19 11.01 -0.72
C ASN A 163 -16.82 11.72 0.58
N ALA A 164 -16.58 13.02 0.51
CA ALA A 164 -16.17 13.82 1.65
C ALA A 164 -16.98 15.11 1.74
N PHE A 165 -17.47 15.41 2.94
CA PHE A 165 -18.37 16.52 3.22
C PHE A 165 -17.80 17.42 4.32
N MET A 166 -17.87 18.73 4.11
CA MET A 166 -17.60 19.70 5.18
C MET A 166 -18.90 19.91 5.97
N LEU A 167 -18.96 19.37 7.19
CA LEU A 167 -20.12 19.50 8.07
C LEU A 167 -20.21 20.88 8.75
N GLY A 168 -19.08 21.58 8.81
CA GLY A 168 -18.99 22.95 9.30
C GLY A 168 -17.69 23.60 8.85
N LYS A 169 -17.31 24.71 9.49
CA LYS A 169 -16.08 25.45 9.14
C LYS A 169 -14.79 24.68 9.43
N ASN A 170 -14.85 23.77 10.41
CA ASN A 170 -13.69 23.08 10.94
C ASN A 170 -13.83 21.55 10.96
N LEU A 171 -15.04 21.02 10.78
CA LEU A 171 -15.31 19.59 10.84
C LEU A 171 -15.64 19.05 9.45
N SER A 172 -14.97 17.97 9.08
CA SER A 172 -15.18 17.24 7.84
C SER A 172 -15.40 15.77 8.15
N ALA A 173 -16.30 15.14 7.41
CA ALA A 173 -16.56 13.72 7.47
C ALA A 173 -16.43 13.14 6.06
N GLY A 174 -16.08 11.86 5.97
CA GLY A 174 -16.00 11.18 4.69
C GLY A 174 -16.30 9.70 4.82
N VAL A 175 -16.73 9.14 3.71
CA VAL A 175 -16.97 7.70 3.54
C VAL A 175 -16.28 7.26 2.26
N ASN A 176 -15.63 6.12 2.32
CA ASN A 176 -15.06 5.45 1.17
C ASN A 176 -15.80 4.14 0.94
N VAL A 177 -16.44 4.01 -0.23
CA VAL A 177 -17.12 2.78 -0.64
C VAL A 177 -16.23 2.07 -1.64
N SER A 178 -15.84 0.83 -1.32
CA SER A 178 -14.86 0.07 -2.08
C SER A 178 -15.43 -1.27 -2.55
N TYR A 179 -15.03 -1.69 -3.74
CA TYR A 179 -15.18 -3.06 -4.22
C TYR A 179 -13.78 -3.68 -4.32
N ILE A 180 -13.56 -4.70 -3.49
CA ILE A 180 -12.30 -5.46 -3.45
C ILE A 180 -12.54 -6.72 -4.27
N PHE A 181 -11.65 -7.00 -5.22
CA PHE A 181 -11.76 -8.17 -6.09
C PHE A 181 -10.39 -8.62 -6.57
N GLY A 182 -10.26 -9.91 -6.91
CA GLY A 182 -9.04 -10.40 -7.56
C GLY A 182 -8.96 -11.91 -7.63
N ASN A 183 -8.04 -12.37 -8.46
CA ASN A 183 -7.71 -13.76 -8.65
C ASN A 183 -6.39 -14.07 -7.95
N THR A 184 -6.33 -15.21 -7.27
CA THR A 184 -5.10 -15.79 -6.75
C THR A 184 -4.99 -17.22 -7.27
N LYS A 185 -3.83 -17.57 -7.81
CA LYS A 185 -3.51 -18.91 -8.27
C LYS A 185 -2.33 -19.44 -7.46
N LEU A 186 -2.51 -20.59 -6.84
CA LEU A 186 -1.45 -21.32 -6.14
C LEU A 186 -1.24 -22.64 -6.86
N THR A 187 0.00 -22.91 -7.25
CA THR A 187 0.38 -24.13 -7.95
C THR A 187 1.40 -24.87 -7.08
N GLU A 188 1.11 -26.14 -6.82
CA GLU A 188 2.06 -27.08 -6.22
C GLU A 188 2.34 -28.17 -7.25
N SER A 189 3.59 -28.27 -7.69
CA SER A 189 4.01 -29.22 -8.72
C SER A 189 5.01 -30.21 -8.13
N GLN A 190 4.71 -31.50 -8.27
CA GLN A 190 5.57 -32.61 -7.87
C GLN A 190 5.72 -33.57 -9.05
N SER A 191 6.94 -33.67 -9.59
CA SER A 191 7.25 -34.51 -10.76
C SER A 191 6.32 -34.24 -11.95
N SER A 192 5.41 -35.15 -12.29
CA SER A 192 4.47 -35.04 -13.43
C SER A 192 3.05 -34.63 -13.02
N ILE A 193 2.83 -34.35 -11.74
CA ILE A 193 1.53 -33.95 -11.18
C ILE A 193 1.64 -32.50 -10.72
N SER A 194 0.63 -31.70 -11.06
CA SER A 194 0.48 -30.34 -10.56
C SER A 194 -0.92 -30.16 -9.98
N VAL A 195 -1.00 -29.65 -8.76
CA VAL A 195 -2.25 -29.25 -8.11
C VAL A 195 -2.35 -27.74 -8.19
N GLU A 196 -3.39 -27.27 -8.86
CA GLU A 196 -3.67 -25.84 -9.02
C GLU A 196 -4.91 -25.46 -8.22
N ASN A 197 -4.75 -24.47 -7.36
CA ASN A 197 -5.83 -23.88 -6.58
C ASN A 197 -6.10 -22.45 -7.10
N ARG A 198 -7.24 -22.27 -7.77
CA ARG A 198 -7.70 -21.00 -8.34
C ARG A 198 -8.76 -20.39 -7.41
N MET A 199 -8.47 -19.22 -6.86
CA MET A 199 -9.37 -18.50 -5.97
C MET A 199 -9.79 -17.17 -6.58
N TYR A 200 -11.10 -16.95 -6.74
CA TYR A 200 -11.67 -15.64 -7.01
C TYR A 200 -12.26 -15.08 -5.72
N THR A 201 -11.75 -13.92 -5.30
CA THR A 201 -12.21 -13.25 -4.09
C THR A 201 -12.91 -11.96 -4.45
N HIS A 202 -14.03 -11.67 -3.81
CA HIS A 202 -14.69 -10.37 -3.93
C HIS A 202 -15.42 -9.94 -2.65
N ALA A 203 -15.52 -8.63 -2.42
CA ALA A 203 -16.33 -8.04 -1.36
C ALA A 203 -16.62 -6.55 -1.60
N PHE A 204 -17.79 -6.10 -1.16
CA PHE A 204 -18.03 -4.69 -0.91
C PHE A 204 -17.53 -4.32 0.48
N TYR A 205 -16.92 -3.15 0.60
CA TYR A 205 -16.34 -2.65 1.84
C TYR A 205 -16.64 -1.17 2.00
N ALA A 206 -16.74 -0.69 3.23
CA ALA A 206 -16.78 0.73 3.48
C ALA A 206 -15.95 1.11 4.71
N ASP A 207 -15.30 2.25 4.62
CA ASP A 207 -14.55 2.87 5.70
C ASP A 207 -14.92 4.34 5.85
N PHE A 208 -14.71 4.86 7.05
CA PHE A 208 -15.18 6.17 7.47
C PHE A 208 -14.02 7.00 7.98
N GLY A 209 -14.07 8.29 7.71
CA GLY A 209 -13.09 9.26 8.16
C GLY A 209 -13.75 10.47 8.78
N LEU A 210 -13.12 11.01 9.81
CA LEU A 210 -13.47 12.26 10.43
C LEU A 210 -12.20 13.11 10.54
N GLN A 211 -12.34 14.41 10.32
CA GLN A 211 -11.22 15.33 10.44
C GLN A 211 -11.68 16.68 11.00
N TYR A 212 -11.02 17.14 12.06
CA TYR A 212 -11.16 18.48 12.60
C TYR A 212 -9.92 19.31 12.21
N HIS A 213 -10.12 20.36 11.43
CA HIS A 213 -9.06 21.26 10.99
C HIS A 213 -9.33 22.68 11.46
N ARG A 214 -8.33 23.32 12.08
CA ARG A 214 -8.43 24.71 12.52
C ARG A 214 -7.15 25.47 12.25
N GLN A 215 -7.30 26.59 11.54
CA GLN A 215 -6.25 27.57 11.35
C GLN A 215 -6.19 28.51 12.56
N ILE A 216 -5.00 28.66 13.14
CA ILE A 216 -4.70 29.54 14.27
C ILE A 216 -3.77 30.65 13.75
N GLY A 217 -4.29 31.86 13.61
CA GLY A 217 -3.54 32.96 13.02
C GLY A 217 -3.22 32.74 11.54
N LYS A 218 -2.12 33.34 11.05
CA LYS A 218 -1.75 33.30 9.62
C LYS A 218 -0.82 32.15 9.24
N GLU A 219 -0.03 31.66 10.20
CA GLU A 219 1.09 30.74 9.94
C GLU A 219 0.96 29.41 10.68
N THR A 220 -0.14 29.17 11.39
CA THR A 220 -0.32 27.92 12.16
C THR A 220 -1.66 27.28 11.84
N ALA A 221 -1.65 25.97 11.63
CA ALA A 221 -2.86 25.18 11.50
C ALA A 221 -2.67 23.84 12.17
N PHE A 222 -3.70 23.35 12.85
CA PHE A 222 -3.70 22.00 13.38
C PHE A 222 -4.84 21.21 12.77
N THR A 223 -4.61 19.91 12.63
CA THR A 223 -5.58 18.96 12.12
C THR A 223 -5.54 17.73 12.99
N ILE A 224 -6.70 17.23 13.39
CA ILE A 224 -6.88 15.95 14.07
C ILE A 224 -7.78 15.11 13.19
N GLY A 225 -7.43 13.85 12.97
CA GLY A 225 -8.20 12.91 12.19
C GLY A 225 -8.45 11.61 12.93
N ALA A 226 -9.54 10.95 12.57
CA ALA A 226 -9.83 9.59 12.96
C ALA A 226 -10.35 8.82 11.74
N VAL A 227 -10.03 7.54 11.67
CA VAL A 227 -10.50 6.63 10.63
C VAL A 227 -10.99 5.32 11.26
N TYR A 228 -12.01 4.73 10.66
CA TYR A 228 -12.57 3.46 11.10
C TYR A 228 -13.06 2.64 9.92
N GLY A 229 -12.65 1.38 9.87
CA GLY A 229 -13.15 0.38 8.96
C GLY A 229 -13.65 -0.83 9.73
N TYR A 230 -14.87 -1.29 9.43
CA TYR A 230 -15.48 -2.43 10.12
C TYR A 230 -14.92 -3.76 9.61
N LYS A 231 -15.19 -4.86 10.33
CA LYS A 231 -14.84 -6.22 9.89
C LYS A 231 -15.82 -6.66 8.80
N GLN A 232 -15.31 -7.08 7.65
CA GLN A 232 -16.16 -7.48 6.53
C GLN A 232 -15.85 -8.89 6.06
N ARG A 233 -16.90 -9.65 5.71
CA ARG A 233 -16.74 -11.00 5.16
C ARG A 233 -16.27 -10.94 3.70
N LEU A 234 -15.26 -11.75 3.36
CA LEU A 234 -14.83 -11.97 1.98
C LEU A 234 -15.54 -13.22 1.42
N SER A 235 -16.10 -13.07 0.23
CA SER A 235 -16.59 -14.21 -0.56
C SER A 235 -15.43 -14.75 -1.39
N ILE A 236 -15.11 -16.03 -1.21
CA ILE A 236 -14.04 -16.70 -1.93
C ILE A 236 -14.62 -17.92 -2.64
N GLU A 237 -14.61 -17.86 -3.96
CA GLU A 237 -14.91 -18.98 -4.84
C GLU A 237 -13.62 -19.70 -5.16
N ASN A 238 -13.55 -20.98 -4.80
CA ASN A 238 -12.37 -21.81 -5.00
C ASN A 238 -12.65 -22.90 -6.05
N SER A 239 -11.70 -23.10 -6.97
CA SER A 239 -11.65 -24.24 -7.88
C SER A 239 -10.28 -24.92 -7.76
N ILE A 240 -10.28 -26.24 -7.59
CA ILE A 240 -9.07 -27.05 -7.56
C ILE A 240 -9.00 -27.86 -8.85
N ALA A 241 -7.89 -27.73 -9.58
CA ALA A 241 -7.60 -28.51 -10.77
C ALA A 241 -6.37 -29.39 -10.52
N ILE A 242 -6.50 -30.68 -10.78
CA ILE A 242 -5.39 -31.61 -10.76
C ILE A 242 -4.96 -31.84 -12.21
N VAL A 243 -3.74 -31.41 -12.52
CA VAL A 243 -3.15 -31.49 -13.85
C VAL A 243 -2.15 -32.65 -13.87
N TYR A 244 -2.48 -33.68 -14.64
CA TYR A 244 -1.55 -34.70 -15.07
C TYR A 244 -0.98 -34.32 -16.44
N SER A 245 0.21 -34.82 -16.78
CA SER A 245 0.92 -34.55 -18.05
C SER A 245 0.10 -34.68 -19.36
N SER A 246 -1.10 -35.28 -19.33
CA SER A 246 -2.01 -35.44 -20.47
C SER A 246 -3.51 -35.25 -20.17
N SER A 247 -3.92 -34.87 -18.94
CA SER A 247 -5.34 -34.62 -18.60
C SER A 247 -5.50 -33.64 -17.44
N GLU A 248 -6.52 -32.78 -17.51
CA GLU A 248 -6.96 -31.90 -16.42
C GLU A 248 -8.26 -32.49 -15.86
N THR A 249 -8.28 -32.76 -14.55
CA THR A 249 -9.52 -33.08 -13.83
C THR A 249 -9.81 -31.91 -12.89
N GLU A 250 -10.87 -31.15 -13.17
CA GLU A 250 -11.39 -30.14 -12.25
C GLU A 250 -12.23 -30.86 -11.19
N GLU A 251 -11.84 -30.77 -9.92
CA GLU A 251 -12.60 -31.38 -8.82
C GLU A 251 -12.88 -30.37 -7.71
N SER A 252 -14.16 -30.27 -7.38
CA SER A 252 -14.75 -29.66 -6.18
C SER A 252 -14.57 -28.15 -5.96
N LYS A 253 -15.72 -27.45 -5.84
CA LYS A 253 -15.81 -26.08 -5.33
C LYS A 253 -15.87 -26.11 -3.80
N ARG A 254 -14.85 -25.58 -3.12
CA ARG A 254 -14.86 -25.43 -1.66
C ARG A 254 -14.94 -23.96 -1.27
N ASN A 255 -16.08 -23.52 -0.74
CA ASN A 255 -16.21 -22.17 -0.20
C ASN A 255 -15.41 -22.05 1.10
N THR A 256 -14.36 -21.23 1.09
CA THR A 256 -13.68 -20.80 2.32
C THR A 256 -14.14 -19.40 2.69
N THR A 257 -14.26 -19.12 3.98
CA THR A 257 -14.64 -17.78 4.45
C THR A 257 -13.45 -17.11 5.09
N GLN A 258 -13.02 -15.98 4.53
CA GLN A 258 -12.05 -15.07 5.12
C GLN A 258 -12.73 -13.76 5.53
N TYR A 259 -12.01 -12.93 6.28
CA TYR A 259 -12.49 -11.62 6.70
C TYR A 259 -11.46 -10.54 6.37
N LEU A 260 -11.94 -9.40 5.87
CA LEU A 260 -11.17 -8.18 5.92
C LEU A 260 -11.11 -7.70 7.38
N PRO A 261 -9.91 -7.40 7.88
CA PRO A 261 -9.71 -6.99 9.25
C PRO A 261 -10.34 -5.62 9.49
N GLN A 262 -10.98 -5.46 10.65
CA GLN A 262 -11.34 -4.12 11.11
C GLN A 262 -10.09 -3.31 11.44
N PHE A 263 -10.17 -2.00 11.26
CA PHE A 263 -9.11 -1.08 11.64
C PHE A 263 -9.68 0.20 12.25
N ALA A 264 -8.88 0.81 13.12
CA ALA A 264 -9.16 2.10 13.72
C ALA A 264 -7.86 2.89 13.80
N GLY A 265 -7.90 4.17 13.43
CA GLY A 265 -6.73 5.04 13.45
C GLY A 265 -7.08 6.41 14.02
N ILE A 266 -6.14 6.99 14.75
CA ILE A 266 -6.20 8.38 15.21
C ILE A 266 -4.87 9.05 14.88
N GLY A 267 -4.93 10.31 14.48
CA GLY A 267 -3.74 11.02 14.07
C GLY A 267 -3.92 12.51 14.03
N GLY A 268 -2.82 13.23 13.91
CA GLY A 268 -2.83 14.68 13.86
C GLY A 268 -1.66 15.25 13.10
N SER A 269 -1.84 16.45 12.58
CA SER A 269 -0.78 17.25 11.99
C SER A 269 -0.80 18.68 12.51
N LEU A 270 0.41 19.23 12.69
CA LEU A 270 0.64 20.63 13.05
C LEU A 270 1.49 21.26 11.95
N THR A 271 0.89 22.20 11.22
CA THR A 271 1.61 23.05 10.28
C THR A 271 2.00 24.34 10.99
N TYR A 272 3.30 24.62 11.08
CA TYR A 272 3.85 25.87 11.58
C TYR A 272 4.79 26.47 10.53
N LYS A 273 4.42 27.64 10.03
CA LYS A 273 5.11 28.33 8.92
C LYS A 273 5.20 27.44 7.68
N LYS A 274 6.38 26.85 7.47
CA LYS A 274 6.76 26.06 6.30
C LYS A 274 6.96 24.59 6.62
N CYS A 275 6.82 24.23 7.90
CA CYS A 275 7.02 22.88 8.40
C CYS A 275 5.67 22.27 8.77
N THR A 276 5.44 21.02 8.43
CA THR A 276 4.33 20.22 8.91
C THR A 276 4.87 18.99 9.64
N TYR A 277 4.43 18.81 10.87
CA TYR A 277 4.72 17.64 11.69
C TYR A 277 3.45 16.79 11.76
N ALA A 278 3.56 15.48 11.64
CA ALA A 278 2.42 14.58 11.70
C ALA A 278 2.73 13.33 12.52
N LEU A 279 1.74 12.87 13.27
CA LEU A 279 1.82 11.68 14.11
C LEU A 279 0.50 10.92 13.99
N ASP A 280 0.58 9.65 13.61
CA ASP A 280 -0.57 8.76 13.50
C ASP A 280 -0.34 7.46 14.28
N TYR A 281 -1.42 6.94 14.84
CA TYR A 281 -1.49 5.61 15.43
C TYR A 281 -2.64 4.83 14.79
N ASP A 282 -2.32 3.65 14.24
CA ASP A 282 -3.28 2.77 13.59
C ASP A 282 -3.28 1.39 14.23
N PHE A 283 -4.47 0.87 14.50
CA PHE A 283 -4.73 -0.49 14.97
C PHE A 283 -5.45 -1.28 13.88
N HIS A 284 -4.96 -2.48 13.57
CA HIS A 284 -5.59 -3.39 12.61
C HIS A 284 -5.76 -4.77 13.24
N GLN A 285 -6.99 -5.30 13.24
CA GLN A 285 -7.31 -6.59 13.84
C GLN A 285 -7.09 -7.76 12.86
N TYR A 286 -5.83 -8.00 12.49
CA TYR A 286 -5.47 -9.11 11.60
C TYR A 286 -5.72 -10.49 12.21
N SER A 287 -5.94 -10.62 13.52
CA SER A 287 -6.36 -11.89 14.14
C SER A 287 -7.67 -12.47 13.59
N SER A 288 -8.43 -11.67 12.84
CA SER A 288 -9.63 -12.13 12.11
C SER A 288 -9.32 -12.94 10.84
N LEU A 289 -8.08 -12.88 10.34
CA LEU A 289 -7.62 -13.69 9.21
C LEU A 289 -7.32 -15.12 9.68
N SER A 290 -7.60 -16.08 8.81
CA SER A 290 -7.26 -17.49 9.02
C SER A 290 -6.14 -17.92 8.08
N SER A 291 -5.27 -18.81 8.56
CA SER A 291 -4.22 -19.44 7.77
C SER A 291 -4.63 -20.87 7.43
N GLY A 292 -4.26 -21.35 6.24
CA GLY A 292 -4.36 -22.76 5.88
C GLY A 292 -3.34 -23.65 6.61
N ASP A 293 -2.27 -23.06 7.16
CA ASP A 293 -1.23 -23.75 7.92
C ASP A 293 -1.29 -23.40 9.41
N SER A 294 -1.35 -24.43 10.25
CA SER A 294 -1.38 -24.32 11.73
C SER A 294 -0.17 -23.62 12.36
N ARG A 295 0.99 -23.64 11.70
CA ARG A 295 2.25 -23.01 12.14
C ARG A 295 2.20 -21.49 12.01
N VAL A 296 1.32 -20.98 11.14
CA VAL A 296 1.19 -19.58 10.80
C VAL A 296 -0.11 -19.04 11.37
N LYS A 297 -0.02 -17.98 12.18
CA LYS A 297 -1.17 -17.28 12.75
C LYS A 297 -1.07 -15.80 12.48
N PHE A 298 -2.23 -15.15 12.40
CA PHE A 298 -2.31 -13.70 12.26
C PHE A 298 -2.54 -13.05 13.62
N ARG A 299 -1.87 -11.92 13.85
CA ARG A 299 -1.95 -11.13 15.09
C ARG A 299 -2.25 -9.68 14.78
N ASP A 300 -2.92 -9.05 15.72
CA ASP A 300 -3.24 -7.63 15.62
C ASP A 300 -1.99 -6.77 15.49
N SER A 301 -2.07 -5.79 14.61
CA SER A 301 -0.95 -4.91 14.27
C SER A 301 -1.21 -3.51 14.81
N HIS A 302 -0.21 -2.99 15.52
CA HIS A 302 -0.15 -1.62 15.99
C HIS A 302 0.90 -0.90 15.16
N LYS A 303 0.55 0.26 14.61
CA LYS A 303 1.46 1.07 13.78
C LYS A 303 1.53 2.48 14.35
N LEU A 304 2.74 2.96 14.57
CA LEU A 304 3.02 4.32 14.99
C LEU A 304 3.84 5.00 13.89
N ARG A 305 3.34 6.10 13.34
CA ARG A 305 3.94 6.78 12.19
C ARG A 305 4.23 8.23 12.55
N LEU A 306 5.45 8.66 12.28
CA LEU A 306 5.89 10.05 12.46
C LEU A 306 6.37 10.59 11.11
N GLY A 307 5.90 11.77 10.74
CA GLY A 307 6.23 12.42 9.48
C GLY A 307 6.59 13.89 9.64
N PHE A 308 7.49 14.35 8.78
CA PHE A 308 7.95 15.73 8.68
C PHE A 308 7.95 16.18 7.22
N ASP A 309 7.38 17.36 6.95
CA ASP A 309 7.40 18.02 5.64
C ASP A 309 7.93 19.45 5.81
N TYR A 310 8.96 19.80 5.05
CA TYR A 310 9.47 21.15 4.92
C TYR A 310 9.26 21.67 3.49
N SER A 311 8.44 22.72 3.38
CA SER A 311 8.06 23.36 2.12
C SER A 311 8.48 24.84 2.12
N PRO A 312 9.75 25.15 1.75
CA PRO A 312 10.40 26.46 1.95
C PRO A 312 9.72 27.65 1.30
N ASN A 313 9.09 27.54 0.14
CA ASN A 313 8.18 28.54 -0.43
C ASN A 313 7.26 27.82 -1.43
N GLY A 314 6.01 28.24 -1.53
CA GLY A 314 5.12 27.73 -2.59
C GLY A 314 5.56 28.17 -3.99
N TYR A 315 4.64 28.11 -4.95
CA TYR A 315 4.88 28.47 -6.35
C TYR A 315 5.31 29.94 -6.59
N SER A 316 5.31 30.82 -5.59
CA SER A 316 5.69 32.25 -5.74
C SER A 316 7.20 32.52 -5.81
N SER A 317 8.05 31.50 -5.63
CA SER A 317 9.50 31.66 -5.70
C SER A 317 10.04 31.35 -7.10
N SER A 318 10.98 32.18 -7.60
CA SER A 318 11.65 31.97 -8.88
C SER A 318 12.61 30.76 -8.88
N SER A 319 13.10 30.35 -7.71
CA SER A 319 14.06 29.24 -7.58
C SER A 319 13.37 27.88 -7.50
N PHE A 320 13.84 26.91 -8.30
CA PHE A 320 13.33 25.54 -8.32
C PHE A 320 13.36 24.88 -6.94
N TRP A 321 14.49 24.92 -6.24
CA TRP A 321 14.67 24.31 -4.92
C TRP A 321 13.80 24.93 -3.83
N LYS A 322 13.49 26.22 -3.95
CA LYS A 322 12.58 26.89 -3.02
C LYS A 322 11.13 26.44 -3.20
N ARG A 323 10.76 25.90 -4.37
CA ARG A 323 9.42 25.37 -4.69
C ARG A 323 9.26 23.87 -4.42
N SER A 324 10.36 23.17 -4.12
CA SER A 324 10.35 21.75 -3.76
C SER A 324 9.95 21.56 -2.30
N SER A 325 9.25 20.46 -2.00
CA SER A 325 9.00 19.99 -0.64
C SER A 325 9.99 18.90 -0.27
N TYR A 326 10.42 18.87 0.98
CA TYR A 326 11.37 17.90 1.52
C TYR A 326 10.69 17.15 2.65
N LYS A 327 10.66 15.83 2.57
CA LYS A 327 9.86 14.98 3.44
C LYS A 327 10.72 13.88 4.04
N ALA A 328 10.43 13.56 5.30
CA ALA A 328 11.03 12.42 5.99
C ALA A 328 10.02 11.82 6.96
N GLY A 329 10.20 10.54 7.30
CA GLY A 329 9.36 9.90 8.29
C GLY A 329 9.83 8.52 8.71
N VAL A 330 9.20 8.04 9.77
CA VAL A 330 9.46 6.76 10.41
C VAL A 330 8.12 6.08 10.68
N ASN A 331 8.06 4.78 10.47
CA ASN A 331 6.91 3.95 10.84
C ASN A 331 7.42 2.76 11.64
N LEU A 332 6.90 2.59 12.85
CA LEU A 332 7.17 1.47 13.73
C LEU A 332 5.91 0.63 13.82
N SER A 333 6.03 -0.68 13.61
CA SER A 333 4.87 -1.55 13.61
C SER A 333 5.14 -2.93 14.18
N THR A 334 4.09 -3.56 14.71
CA THR A 334 4.12 -4.98 15.04
C THR A 334 3.73 -5.79 13.79
N PRO A 335 4.55 -6.78 13.39
CA PRO A 335 4.23 -7.67 12.28
C PRO A 335 2.90 -8.40 12.52
N TYR A 336 2.08 -8.49 11.48
CA TYR A 336 0.80 -9.21 11.56
C TYR A 336 0.97 -10.72 11.46
N LEU A 337 2.11 -11.19 10.95
CA LEU A 337 2.43 -12.61 10.77
C LEU A 337 3.16 -13.15 12.00
N GLN A 338 2.67 -14.26 12.54
CA GLN A 338 3.32 -15.03 13.61
C GLN A 338 3.63 -16.43 13.09
N ILE A 339 4.91 -16.82 13.12
CA ILE A 339 5.37 -18.15 12.65
C ILE A 339 5.91 -18.91 13.86
N ASN A 340 5.44 -20.15 14.08
CA ASN A 340 5.87 -21.01 15.18
C ASN A 340 5.82 -20.29 16.55
N GLY A 341 4.81 -19.45 16.75
CA GLY A 341 4.62 -18.67 17.98
C GLY A 341 5.58 -17.48 18.15
N GLN A 342 6.55 -17.27 17.26
CA GLN A 342 7.53 -16.18 17.39
C GLN A 342 6.94 -14.82 17.01
N LYS A 343 7.18 -13.84 17.88
CA LYS A 343 6.84 -12.43 17.66
C LYS A 343 7.99 -11.71 16.97
N GLY A 344 7.75 -10.48 16.55
CA GLY A 344 8.79 -9.66 15.95
C GLY A 344 8.47 -8.18 16.00
N TYR A 345 9.29 -7.42 15.30
CA TYR A 345 9.15 -5.98 15.12
C TYR A 345 9.41 -5.62 13.66
N ALA A 346 8.74 -4.57 13.20
CA ALA A 346 8.95 -4.00 11.88
C ALA A 346 9.12 -2.50 11.96
N TYR A 347 10.05 -1.95 11.18
CA TYR A 347 10.23 -0.52 11.05
C TYR A 347 10.50 -0.12 9.60
N ARG A 348 10.06 1.09 9.25
CA ARG A 348 10.29 1.74 7.96
C ARG A 348 10.88 3.12 8.20
N PHE A 349 11.97 3.42 7.51
CA PHE A 349 12.49 4.77 7.34
C PHE A 349 12.18 5.23 5.93
N SER A 350 11.71 6.46 5.77
CA SER A 350 11.44 7.02 4.45
C SER A 350 11.88 8.47 4.36
N ALA A 351 12.38 8.86 3.20
CA ALA A 351 12.69 10.24 2.88
C ALA A 351 12.40 10.52 1.41
N GLY A 352 12.06 11.76 1.08
CA GLY A 352 11.65 12.08 -0.27
C GLY A 352 11.49 13.56 -0.55
N MET A 353 11.16 13.85 -1.79
CA MET A 353 11.00 15.21 -2.29
C MET A 353 9.79 15.31 -3.19
N GLY A 354 9.00 16.37 -3.03
CA GLY A 354 7.96 16.77 -3.97
C GLY A 354 8.48 17.87 -4.88
N LEU A 355 8.73 17.54 -6.15
CA LEU A 355 9.25 18.43 -7.17
C LEU A 355 8.10 19.13 -7.91
N PRO A 356 8.17 20.46 -8.08
CA PRO A 356 7.18 21.21 -8.83
C PRO A 356 7.35 20.96 -10.33
N VAL A 357 6.25 20.67 -11.02
CA VAL A 357 6.19 20.59 -12.48
C VAL A 357 5.02 21.44 -12.99
N THR A 358 4.99 21.72 -14.29
CA THR A 358 3.89 22.47 -14.90
C THR A 358 2.57 21.75 -14.61
N ASN A 359 1.62 22.47 -14.02
CA ASN A 359 0.30 21.95 -13.64
C ASN A 359 0.32 20.71 -12.73
N GLY A 360 1.38 20.48 -11.95
CA GLY A 360 1.43 19.31 -11.09
C GLY A 360 2.62 19.25 -10.13
N ARG A 361 2.80 18.06 -9.53
CA ARG A 361 3.93 17.70 -8.67
C ARG A 361 4.37 16.26 -8.94
N ILE A 362 5.68 16.03 -8.90
CA ILE A 362 6.26 14.69 -8.85
C ILE A 362 6.78 14.47 -7.43
N ASN A 363 6.23 13.51 -6.70
CA ASN A 363 6.72 13.09 -5.40
C ASN A 363 7.58 11.84 -5.58
N VAL A 364 8.83 11.91 -5.13
CA VAL A 364 9.75 10.76 -5.08
C VAL A 364 10.03 10.44 -3.63
N ALA A 365 9.89 9.18 -3.24
CA ALA A 365 10.16 8.69 -1.89
C ALA A 365 11.08 7.47 -1.95
N LEU A 366 12.17 7.49 -1.21
CA LEU A 366 12.99 6.32 -0.91
C LEU A 366 12.58 5.78 0.46
N TYR A 367 12.55 4.47 0.60
CA TYR A 367 12.24 3.82 1.86
C TYR A 367 13.11 2.59 2.10
N TYR A 368 13.37 2.33 3.37
CA TYR A 368 14.00 1.12 3.87
C TYR A 368 13.12 0.50 4.94
N ASP A 369 12.70 -0.75 4.70
CA ASP A 369 11.88 -1.52 5.63
C ASP A 369 12.69 -2.69 6.17
N LYS A 370 12.51 -2.97 7.46
CA LYS A 370 13.00 -4.20 8.06
C LYS A 370 11.91 -4.82 8.91
N THR A 371 11.66 -6.09 8.70
CA THR A 371 10.79 -6.93 9.52
C THR A 371 11.62 -8.09 10.04
N GLN A 372 11.66 -8.28 11.36
CA GLN A 372 12.39 -9.39 11.99
C GLN A 372 11.47 -10.10 12.97
N LEU A 373 11.32 -11.41 12.83
CA LEU A 373 10.76 -12.29 13.86
C LEU A 373 11.89 -12.87 14.71
N ASN A 374 11.58 -13.13 15.98
CA ASN A 374 12.51 -13.70 16.95
C ASN A 374 13.05 -15.07 16.47
N ASN A 375 14.24 -15.44 16.98
CA ASN A 375 14.97 -16.66 16.63
C ASN A 375 15.29 -16.79 15.12
N ASP A 376 15.35 -15.66 14.41
CA ASP A 376 15.63 -15.55 12.98
C ASP A 376 14.80 -16.52 12.12
N VAL A 377 13.57 -16.78 12.57
CA VAL A 377 12.60 -17.60 11.83
C VAL A 377 12.24 -16.90 10.52
N TYR A 378 12.18 -15.57 10.54
CA TYR A 378 11.95 -14.74 9.37
C TYR A 378 12.60 -13.38 9.53
N GLY A 379 13.43 -13.00 8.56
CA GLY A 379 13.90 -11.64 8.36
C GLY A 379 13.59 -11.17 6.94
N GLN A 380 13.12 -9.94 6.80
CA GLN A 380 12.95 -9.27 5.52
C GLN A 380 13.56 -7.89 5.62
N SER A 381 14.44 -7.55 4.68
CA SER A 381 14.94 -6.19 4.48
C SER A 381 14.57 -5.75 3.07
N THR A 382 13.93 -4.60 2.96
CA THR A 382 13.44 -4.06 1.69
C THR A 382 13.99 -2.66 1.49
N PHE A 383 14.64 -2.42 0.35
CA PHE A 383 14.96 -1.07 -0.10
C PHE A 383 14.09 -0.75 -1.30
N GLY A 384 13.36 0.36 -1.27
CA GLY A 384 12.47 0.70 -2.36
C GLY A 384 12.35 2.18 -2.63
N MET A 385 11.76 2.47 -3.79
CA MET A 385 11.45 3.81 -4.26
C MET A 385 10.01 3.85 -4.73
N THR A 386 9.31 4.93 -4.40
CA THR A 386 7.99 5.26 -4.91
C THR A 386 8.07 6.56 -5.70
N VAL A 387 7.43 6.59 -6.86
CA VAL A 387 7.25 7.80 -7.67
C VAL A 387 5.76 8.04 -7.85
N THR A 388 5.30 9.22 -7.50
CA THR A 388 3.91 9.63 -7.64
C THR A 388 3.83 10.91 -8.45
N TYR A 389 3.08 10.88 -9.53
CA TYR A 389 2.77 12.05 -10.34
C TYR A 389 1.36 12.52 -10.04
N THR A 390 1.24 13.75 -9.55
CA THR A 390 -0.03 14.42 -9.29
C THR A 390 -0.20 15.55 -10.29
N LEU A 391 -1.09 15.38 -11.26
CA LEU A 391 -1.55 16.42 -12.17
C LEU A 391 -2.72 17.17 -11.52
N SER A 392 -2.76 18.49 -11.69
CA SER A 392 -3.92 19.30 -11.36
C SER A 392 -4.30 20.16 -12.55
N GLU A 393 -5.56 20.14 -12.94
CA GLU A 393 -6.08 20.98 -14.01
C GLU A 393 -7.20 21.87 -13.49
N LEU A 394 -7.25 23.11 -14.00
CA LEU A 394 -8.32 24.04 -13.66
C LEU A 394 -9.65 23.48 -14.17
N PHE A 395 -10.56 23.20 -13.25
CA PHE A 395 -11.90 22.76 -13.55
C PHE A 395 -12.87 23.92 -13.36
N TYR A 396 -13.76 24.09 -14.33
CA TYR A 396 -14.53 25.30 -14.59
C TYR A 396 -15.15 25.97 -13.34
N LYS A 397 -15.19 27.30 -13.36
CA LYS A 397 -15.79 28.14 -12.32
C LYS A 397 -17.32 28.04 -12.40
N LEU A 398 -17.93 26.99 -11.86
CA LEU A 398 -19.39 26.96 -11.66
C LEU A 398 -19.74 28.05 -10.66
N LYS A 399 -20.20 29.20 -11.17
CA LYS A 399 -21.00 30.16 -10.41
C LYS A 399 -22.29 29.43 -10.04
N LEU A 400 -22.36 28.94 -8.81
CA LEU A 400 -23.63 28.63 -8.14
C LEU A 400 -23.88 29.74 -7.14
#